data_AF-A0A3L8PIP1-F1
#
_entry.id   AF-A0A3L8PIP1-F1
#
_cell.length_a   1.000
_cell.length_b   1.000
_cell.length_c   1.000
_cell.angle_alpha   90.00
_cell.angle_beta   90.00
_cell.angle_gamma   90.00
#
_symmetry.space_group_name_H-M   'P 1'
#
loop_
_entity.id
_entity.type
_entity.pdbx_description
1 polymer ?
#
loop_
_entity_poly.entity_id
_entity_poly.type
_entity_poly.pdbx_seq_one_letter_code
_entity_poly.pdbx_strand_id
1 'polypeptide(L)'
;MKTLTTSRRRTRWGTGIAALIAGAALALTSSPASAATIDVDYDVNGTTQIEKTGSTITLGPAVMHSFVEDDGSFTGDMVLPGTRTEFKVIGFIPVTADVNFTPTKPTTGQLTRVGRQRVLTSESSYYVRLSNIKASIFPLFAGQNCRTVDPVVIPANTPEGEFFDIAAGGRLVGEYTLGEFENCGLNTWLINLLVPGGGNTIELNLTNGRLG
;
A
#
# COMPACT_ATOMS: atom_id res chain seq x y z
N MET A 1 -43.19 -77.53 19.60
CA MET A 1 -43.22 -76.82 20.90
C MET A 1 -43.52 -75.36 20.60
N LYS A 2 -44.75 -74.90 20.88
CA LYS A 2 -45.09 -73.94 21.98
C LYS A 2 -44.34 -72.60 21.79
N THR A 3 -44.93 -71.42 21.60
CA THR A 3 -46.29 -70.89 21.86
C THR A 3 -46.36 -69.46 21.27
N LEU A 4 -47.55 -69.06 20.80
CA LEU A 4 -48.22 -67.73 20.77
C LEU A 4 -47.38 -66.49 21.20
N THR A 5 -47.56 -65.28 20.66
CA THR A 5 -48.80 -64.50 20.80
C THR A 5 -48.70 -63.16 20.06
N THR A 6 -49.81 -62.82 19.41
CA THR A 6 -50.21 -61.55 18.78
C THR A 6 -50.22 -60.36 19.75
N SER A 7 -49.90 -59.14 19.28
CA SER A 7 -50.39 -57.91 19.91
C SER A 7 -50.66 -56.81 18.88
N ARG A 8 -51.89 -56.27 18.97
CA ARG A 8 -52.54 -55.24 18.14
C ARG A 8 -52.16 -53.83 18.60
N ARG A 9 -52.11 -52.88 17.64
CA ARG A 9 -52.86 -51.59 17.64
C ARG A 9 -52.67 -50.94 16.26
N ARG A 10 -53.72 -50.82 15.44
CA ARG A 10 -54.60 -49.62 15.30
C ARG A 10 -53.75 -48.36 15.03
N THR A 11 -53.89 -47.63 13.93
CA THR A 11 -55.12 -46.92 13.53
C THR A 11 -54.98 -46.28 12.13
N ARG A 12 -56.08 -46.31 11.37
CA ARG A 12 -56.63 -45.26 10.47
C ARG A 12 -55.84 -44.89 9.20
N TRP A 13 -56.39 -45.14 7.99
CA TRP A 13 -57.45 -44.35 7.32
C TRP A 13 -57.01 -42.88 7.16
N GLY A 14 -56.90 -42.29 5.97
CA GLY A 14 -57.34 -42.75 4.66
C GLY A 14 -56.83 -41.83 3.54
N THR A 15 -57.15 -42.31 2.35
CA THR A 15 -57.05 -41.74 1.01
C THR A 15 -57.20 -40.22 0.87
N GLY A 16 -56.34 -39.63 0.04
CA GLY A 16 -56.54 -38.31 -0.58
C GLY A 16 -55.79 -38.24 -1.90
N ILE A 17 -56.54 -38.23 -3.00
CA ILE A 17 -56.12 -38.10 -4.40
C ILE A 17 -55.62 -36.66 -4.63
N ALA A 18 -54.49 -36.46 -5.30
CA ALA A 18 -54.28 -35.31 -6.19
C ALA A 18 -53.01 -35.50 -7.05
N ALA A 19 -53.22 -35.63 -8.36
CA ALA A 19 -52.19 -35.47 -9.38
C ALA A 19 -51.88 -33.98 -9.58
N LEU A 20 -50.61 -33.57 -9.62
CA LEU A 20 -50.16 -32.32 -10.27
C LEU A 20 -48.70 -32.54 -10.75
N ILE A 21 -48.51 -32.73 -12.06
CA ILE A 21 -48.03 -31.74 -13.03
C ILE A 21 -46.56 -31.35 -12.82
N ALA A 22 -45.77 -31.69 -13.83
CA ALA A 22 -44.37 -31.35 -13.98
C ALA A 22 -44.12 -29.84 -13.92
N GLY A 23 -43.15 -29.44 -13.11
CA GLY A 23 -42.54 -28.11 -13.14
C GLY A 23 -41.04 -28.28 -12.93
N ALA A 24 -40.29 -28.50 -14.00
CA ALA A 24 -38.84 -28.37 -13.97
C ALA A 24 -38.51 -26.88 -13.83
N ALA A 25 -38.39 -26.40 -12.60
CA ALA A 25 -37.85 -25.08 -12.32
C ALA A 25 -36.35 -25.09 -12.70
N LEU A 26 -36.03 -24.54 -13.86
CA LEU A 26 -34.67 -24.17 -14.22
C LEU A 26 -34.21 -23.09 -13.24
N ALA A 27 -33.52 -23.50 -12.18
CA ALA A 27 -32.79 -22.58 -11.33
C ALA A 27 -31.65 -21.96 -12.17
N LEU A 28 -31.88 -20.75 -12.68
CA LEU A 28 -30.81 -19.91 -13.20
C LEU A 28 -29.94 -19.51 -12.02
N THR A 29 -28.89 -20.28 -11.73
CA THR A 29 -27.86 -19.85 -10.79
C THR A 29 -27.06 -18.77 -11.49
N SER A 30 -27.37 -17.51 -11.22
CA SER A 30 -26.51 -16.39 -11.58
C SER A 30 -25.16 -16.63 -10.90
N SER A 31 -24.16 -17.08 -11.68
CA SER A 31 -22.79 -17.10 -11.20
C SER A 31 -22.42 -15.66 -10.85
N PRO A 32 -21.79 -15.39 -9.69
CA PRO A 32 -21.28 -14.05 -9.44
C PRO A 32 -20.33 -13.70 -10.58
N ALA A 33 -20.61 -12.62 -11.30
CA ALA A 33 -19.62 -12.04 -12.21
C ALA A 33 -18.41 -11.71 -11.32
N SER A 34 -17.30 -12.43 -11.50
CA SER A 34 -16.05 -12.04 -10.87
C SER A 34 -15.72 -10.66 -11.44
N ALA A 35 -15.69 -9.65 -10.57
CA ALA A 35 -15.13 -8.35 -10.91
C ALA A 35 -13.72 -8.60 -11.47
N ALA A 36 -13.43 -8.03 -12.64
CA ALA A 36 -12.19 -8.30 -13.33
C ALA A 36 -11.13 -7.32 -12.83
N THR A 37 -10.27 -7.77 -11.91
CA THR A 37 -9.11 -7.00 -11.49
C THR A 37 -8.13 -6.87 -12.67
N ILE A 38 -7.62 -5.66 -12.90
CA ILE A 38 -6.64 -5.35 -13.94
C ILE A 38 -5.30 -5.10 -13.29
N ASP A 39 -4.31 -5.89 -13.69
CA ASP A 39 -2.95 -5.79 -13.17
C ASP A 39 -2.15 -4.86 -14.07
N VAL A 40 -1.50 -3.85 -13.47
CA VAL A 40 -0.67 -2.88 -14.19
C VAL A 40 0.62 -2.63 -13.44
N ASP A 41 1.73 -2.84 -14.14
CA ASP A 41 3.07 -2.52 -13.65
C ASP A 41 3.53 -1.16 -14.17
N TYR A 42 4.10 -0.34 -13.29
CA TYR A 42 4.69 0.95 -13.65
C TYR A 42 6.16 1.04 -13.22
N ASP A 43 6.99 1.62 -14.08
CA ASP A 43 8.33 2.08 -13.69
C ASP A 43 8.19 3.34 -12.83
N VAL A 44 8.85 3.35 -11.67
CA VAL A 44 8.77 4.45 -10.70
C VAL A 44 10.15 5.07 -10.47
N ASN A 45 10.22 6.39 -10.64
CA ASN A 45 11.34 7.22 -10.22
C ASN A 45 10.81 8.46 -9.51
N GLY A 46 11.57 9.00 -8.57
CA GLY A 46 11.12 10.20 -7.87
C GLY A 46 12.13 10.76 -6.89
N THR A 47 11.66 11.69 -6.09
CA THR A 47 12.42 12.33 -5.03
C THR A 47 11.52 12.63 -3.85
N THR A 48 12.09 12.63 -2.65
CA THR A 48 11.48 13.23 -1.48
C THR A 48 12.39 14.31 -0.89
N GLN A 49 11.81 15.40 -0.42
CA GLN A 49 12.51 16.46 0.31
C GLN A 49 12.13 16.41 1.78
N ILE A 50 13.16 16.37 2.64
CA ILE A 50 13.01 16.46 4.08
C ILE A 50 13.19 17.92 4.49
N GLU A 51 12.08 18.56 4.87
CA GLU A 51 12.02 20.01 5.06
C GLU A 51 13.03 20.50 6.08
N LYS A 52 13.07 19.84 7.23
CA LYS A 52 13.89 20.27 8.39
C LYS A 52 15.39 20.23 8.13
N THR A 53 15.85 19.30 7.28
CA THR A 53 17.26 19.16 6.91
C THR A 53 17.58 19.80 5.56
N GLY A 54 16.57 20.20 4.78
CA GLY A 54 16.70 20.63 3.39
C GLY A 54 17.25 19.55 2.47
N SER A 55 17.21 18.28 2.87
CA SER A 55 17.84 17.19 2.13
C SER A 55 16.90 16.60 1.08
N THR A 56 17.43 16.32 -0.11
CA THR A 56 16.70 15.58 -1.15
C THR A 56 17.18 14.14 -1.20
N ILE A 57 16.24 13.21 -1.26
CA ILE A 57 16.48 11.76 -1.35
C ILE A 57 15.88 11.26 -2.65
N THR A 58 16.70 10.65 -3.51
CA THR A 58 16.22 10.00 -4.74
C THR A 58 15.50 8.69 -4.40
N LEU A 59 14.35 8.47 -5.03
CA LEU A 59 13.53 7.27 -4.91
C LEU A 59 13.55 6.52 -6.24
N GLY A 60 13.82 5.22 -6.18
CA GLY A 60 13.93 4.36 -7.36
C GLY A 60 15.33 4.33 -7.98
N PRO A 61 15.48 3.70 -9.16
CA PRO A 61 14.40 3.08 -9.95
C PRO A 61 13.73 1.93 -9.20
N ALA A 62 12.40 1.86 -9.30
CA ALA A 62 11.57 0.81 -8.70
C ALA A 62 10.43 0.43 -9.66
N VAL A 63 9.72 -0.64 -9.33
CA VAL A 63 8.48 -1.05 -10.03
C VAL A 63 7.34 -1.03 -9.03
N MET A 64 6.21 -0.44 -9.42
CA MET A 64 4.93 -0.54 -8.72
C MET A 64 4.10 -1.60 -9.44
N HIS A 65 3.77 -2.67 -8.72
CA HIS A 65 2.80 -3.67 -9.15
C HIS A 65 1.43 -3.26 -8.62
N SER A 66 0.47 -2.94 -9.49
CA SER A 66 -0.85 -2.46 -9.06
C SER A 66 -1.97 -3.38 -9.55
N PHE A 67 -2.97 -3.56 -8.70
CA PHE A 67 -4.16 -4.40 -8.91
C PHE A 67 -5.38 -3.49 -8.82
N VAL A 68 -5.97 -3.16 -9.97
CA VAL A 68 -7.06 -2.18 -10.08
C VAL A 68 -8.40 -2.89 -10.24
N GLU A 69 -9.34 -2.60 -9.36
CA GLU A 69 -10.69 -3.14 -9.40
C GLU A 69 -11.62 -2.36 -10.35
N ASP A 70 -12.76 -2.94 -10.70
CA ASP A 70 -13.74 -2.35 -11.62
C ASP A 70 -14.28 -0.98 -11.14
N ASP A 71 -14.32 -0.76 -9.82
CA ASP A 71 -14.74 0.51 -9.22
C ASP A 71 -13.60 1.56 -9.18
N GLY A 72 -12.41 1.21 -9.67
CA GLY A 72 -11.21 2.04 -9.70
C GLY A 72 -10.42 2.05 -8.40
N SER A 73 -10.88 1.38 -7.33
CA SER A 73 -10.03 1.16 -6.16
C SER A 73 -8.86 0.28 -6.55
N PHE A 74 -7.71 0.46 -5.93
CA PHE A 74 -6.55 -0.38 -6.22
C PHE A 74 -5.70 -0.64 -5.00
N THR A 75 -5.00 -1.77 -5.05
CA THR A 75 -3.87 -2.06 -4.17
C THR A 75 -2.60 -2.12 -4.98
N GLY A 76 -1.45 -1.94 -4.33
CA GLY A 76 -0.18 -2.12 -5.02
C GLY A 76 1.01 -2.34 -4.11
N ASP A 77 2.00 -3.02 -4.67
CA ASP A 77 3.25 -3.35 -4.02
C ASP A 77 4.39 -2.58 -4.69
N MET A 78 5.13 -1.82 -3.89
CA MET A 78 6.30 -1.08 -4.34
C MET A 78 7.42 -1.19 -3.32
N VAL A 79 8.51 -1.85 -3.73
CA VAL A 79 9.73 -1.96 -2.96
C VAL A 79 10.70 -0.89 -3.47
N LEU A 80 10.96 0.11 -2.62
CA LEU A 80 11.95 1.13 -2.90
C LEU A 80 13.35 0.63 -2.56
N PRO A 81 14.35 0.84 -3.44
CA PRO A 81 15.72 0.52 -3.09
C PRO A 81 16.20 1.45 -1.96
N GLY A 82 17.09 0.91 -1.10
CA GLY A 82 17.83 1.73 -0.17
C GLY A 82 18.74 2.72 -0.91
N THR A 83 18.91 3.91 -0.35
CA THR A 83 19.69 4.99 -0.96
C THR A 83 20.56 5.69 0.07
N ARG A 84 21.63 6.34 -0.39
CA ARG A 84 22.49 7.17 0.46
C ARG A 84 22.13 8.63 0.28
N THR A 85 21.90 9.33 1.37
CA THR A 85 21.65 10.77 1.39
C THR A 85 22.76 11.51 2.12
N GLU A 86 22.98 12.76 1.72
CA GLU A 86 23.87 13.70 2.38
C GLU A 86 23.10 14.98 2.70
N PHE A 87 23.27 15.49 3.92
CA PHE A 87 22.72 16.77 4.34
C PHE A 87 23.72 17.52 5.22
N LYS A 88 23.55 18.84 5.30
CA LYS A 88 24.41 19.69 6.12
C LYS A 88 23.65 20.11 7.37
N VAL A 89 24.24 19.87 8.53
CA VAL A 89 23.74 20.42 9.79
C VAL A 89 24.28 21.84 10.01
N ILE A 90 23.63 22.58 10.91
CA ILE A 90 23.99 23.97 11.27
C ILE A 90 25.51 24.03 11.57
N GLY A 91 26.25 24.85 10.80
CA GLY A 91 27.71 24.96 10.94
C GLY A 91 28.55 24.18 9.92
N PHE A 92 27.97 23.75 8.78
CA PHE A 92 28.65 23.17 7.61
C PHE A 92 29.19 21.74 7.75
N ILE A 93 28.83 20.99 8.79
CA ILE A 93 29.26 19.59 8.93
C ILE A 93 28.41 18.72 7.98
N PRO A 94 29.02 18.04 6.98
CA PRO A 94 28.29 17.12 6.12
C PRO A 94 27.94 15.86 6.92
N VAL A 95 26.68 15.44 6.84
CA VAL A 95 26.19 14.21 7.45
C VAL A 95 25.69 13.31 6.32
N THR A 96 26.21 12.09 6.25
CA THR A 96 25.73 11.07 5.31
C THR A 96 24.99 9.98 6.07
N ALA A 97 23.90 9.45 5.51
CA ALA A 97 23.19 8.30 6.05
C ALA A 97 22.66 7.42 4.92
N ASP A 98 22.60 6.12 5.16
CA ASP A 98 21.86 5.20 4.31
C ASP A 98 20.41 5.14 4.81
N VAL A 99 19.47 5.32 3.89
CA VAL A 99 18.03 5.34 4.15
C VAL A 99 17.41 4.12 3.47
N ASN A 100 16.64 3.35 4.23
CA ASN A 100 15.88 2.22 3.72
C ASN A 100 14.40 2.38 4.06
N PHE A 101 13.55 1.94 3.14
CA PHE A 101 12.10 1.99 3.27
C PHE A 101 11.57 0.57 3.35
N THR A 102 10.85 0.23 4.42
CA THR A 102 10.24 -1.09 4.58
C THR A 102 8.72 -0.94 4.56
N PRO A 103 8.02 -1.43 3.51
CA PRO A 103 6.57 -1.39 3.46
C PRO A 103 5.95 -2.09 4.67
N THR A 104 4.87 -1.54 5.22
CA THR A 104 4.14 -2.13 6.36
C THR A 104 2.81 -2.75 5.95
N LYS A 105 2.22 -2.25 4.86
CA LYS A 105 0.99 -2.71 4.21
C LYS A 105 1.09 -2.42 2.71
N PRO A 106 0.28 -3.08 1.86
CA PRO A 106 0.12 -2.69 0.47
C PRO A 106 -0.27 -1.21 0.36
N THR A 107 0.20 -0.56 -0.70
CA THR A 107 -0.29 0.77 -1.10
C THR A 107 -1.75 0.63 -1.47
N THR A 108 -2.57 1.60 -1.07
CA THR A 108 -3.99 1.63 -1.41
C THR A 108 -4.32 2.95 -2.07
N GLY A 109 -5.26 2.95 -3.01
CA GLY A 109 -5.66 4.18 -3.66
C GLY A 109 -6.95 4.07 -4.46
N GLN A 110 -7.28 5.16 -5.14
CA GLN A 110 -8.46 5.27 -5.99
C GLN A 110 -8.10 5.97 -7.30
N LEU A 111 -8.47 5.35 -8.40
CA LEU A 111 -8.47 5.97 -9.72
C LEU A 111 -9.87 6.52 -10.01
N THR A 112 -10.00 7.84 -10.07
CA THR A 112 -11.28 8.53 -10.25
C THR A 112 -11.37 9.18 -11.61
N ARG A 113 -12.50 9.02 -12.31
CA ARG A 113 -12.76 9.75 -13.55
C ARG A 113 -13.25 11.16 -13.24
N VAL A 114 -12.57 12.17 -13.76
CA VAL A 114 -12.97 13.58 -13.71
C VAL A 114 -13.13 14.07 -15.14
N GLY A 115 -14.38 14.19 -15.59
CA GLY A 115 -14.71 14.50 -16.98
C GLY A 115 -14.19 13.41 -17.94
N ARG A 116 -13.23 13.77 -18.81
CA ARG A 116 -12.59 12.86 -19.77
C ARG A 116 -11.24 12.31 -19.28
N GLN A 117 -10.75 12.81 -18.15
CA GLN A 117 -9.46 12.45 -17.57
C GLN A 117 -9.66 11.55 -16.35
N ARG A 118 -8.56 10.99 -15.86
CA ARG A 118 -8.51 10.28 -14.60
C ARG A 118 -7.51 10.95 -13.67
N VAL A 119 -7.79 10.91 -12.38
CA VAL A 119 -6.87 11.32 -11.33
C VAL A 119 -6.69 10.16 -10.37
N LEU A 120 -5.50 10.03 -9.83
CA LEU A 120 -5.14 8.99 -8.89
C LEU A 120 -4.91 9.62 -7.52
N THR A 121 -5.49 9.00 -6.50
CA THR A 121 -5.10 9.23 -5.10
C THR A 121 -4.53 7.95 -4.52
N SER A 122 -3.49 8.05 -3.71
CA SER A 122 -2.89 6.88 -3.09
C SER A 122 -2.22 7.19 -1.76
N GLU A 123 -2.08 6.14 -0.94
CA GLU A 123 -1.40 6.16 0.33
C GLU A 123 -0.54 4.90 0.47
N SER A 124 0.74 5.10 0.78
CA SER A 124 1.68 4.03 1.14
C SER A 124 2.13 4.20 2.58
N SER A 125 2.55 3.11 3.23
CA SER A 125 3.05 3.15 4.60
C SER A 125 4.37 2.41 4.75
N TYR A 126 5.35 3.09 5.33
CA TYR A 126 6.72 2.59 5.43
C TYR A 126 7.31 2.83 6.82
N TYR A 127 8.09 1.87 7.31
CA TYR A 127 9.13 2.20 8.28
C TYR A 127 10.33 2.79 7.54
N VAL A 128 10.79 3.96 7.99
CA VAL A 128 12.03 4.57 7.49
C VAL A 128 13.15 4.19 8.43
N ARG A 129 14.18 3.53 7.90
CA ARG A 129 15.35 3.06 8.66
C ARG A 129 16.58 3.84 8.24
N LEU A 130 17.36 4.29 9.22
CA LEU A 130 18.65 4.92 9.02
C LEU A 130 19.78 3.96 9.40
N SER A 131 20.83 3.92 8.61
CA SER A 131 22.05 3.17 8.92
C SER A 131 23.28 3.90 8.38
N ASN A 132 24.47 3.42 8.76
CA ASN A 132 25.76 3.96 8.29
C ASN A 132 25.88 5.49 8.40
N ILE A 133 25.35 6.06 9.48
CA ILE A 133 25.36 7.51 9.71
C ILE A 133 26.80 7.96 9.95
N LYS A 134 27.25 9.02 9.27
CA LYS A 134 28.57 9.62 9.45
C LYS A 134 28.46 11.14 9.49
N ALA A 135 29.16 11.76 10.42
CA ALA A 135 29.40 13.19 10.42
C ALA A 135 30.83 13.42 9.89
N SER A 136 30.94 13.93 8.66
CA SER A 136 32.18 13.99 7.91
C SER A 136 32.84 12.59 7.86
N ILE A 137 34.04 12.43 8.43
CA ILE A 137 34.77 11.17 8.49
C ILE A 137 34.44 10.32 9.73
N PHE A 138 33.68 10.84 10.69
CA PHE A 138 33.41 10.17 11.96
C PHE A 138 32.12 9.36 11.89
N PRO A 139 32.17 8.03 12.14
CA PRO A 139 30.98 7.20 12.18
C PRO A 139 30.14 7.56 13.41
N LEU A 140 28.86 7.89 13.18
CA LEU A 140 27.86 8.00 14.21
C LEU A 140 27.19 6.64 14.34
N PHE A 141 27.54 5.88 15.38
CA PHE A 141 26.94 4.58 15.63
C PHE A 141 25.43 4.73 15.83
N ALA A 142 24.67 4.37 14.82
CA ALA A 142 23.24 4.11 14.92
C ALA A 142 23.07 2.62 15.27
N GLY A 143 22.17 2.29 16.19
CA GLY A 143 21.81 0.89 16.45
C GLY A 143 21.34 0.19 15.17
N GLN A 144 21.44 -1.14 15.13
CA GLN A 144 21.09 -1.94 13.93
C GLN A 144 19.64 -1.75 13.47
N ASN A 145 18.78 -1.25 14.34
CA ASN A 145 17.35 -1.06 14.11
C ASN A 145 16.92 0.41 14.25
N CYS A 146 17.80 1.37 14.00
CA CYS A 146 17.45 2.79 13.98
C CYS A 146 16.36 3.08 12.93
N ARG A 147 15.11 3.24 13.36
CA ARG A 147 13.94 3.42 12.46
C ARG A 147 12.91 4.32 13.09
N THR A 148 11.94 4.79 12.29
CA THR A 148 10.76 5.49 12.83
C THR A 148 10.00 4.61 13.82
N VAL A 149 9.53 5.22 14.90
CA VAL A 149 8.70 4.56 15.94
C VAL A 149 7.47 3.96 15.28
N ASP A 150 6.67 4.82 14.64
CA ASP A 150 5.48 4.46 13.89
C ASP A 150 5.76 4.41 12.38
N PRO A 151 4.94 3.66 11.61
CA PRO A 151 4.95 3.72 10.16
C PRO A 151 4.63 5.14 9.68
N VAL A 152 5.44 5.63 8.74
CA VAL A 152 5.21 6.90 8.05
C VAL A 152 4.18 6.66 6.97
N VAL A 153 3.11 7.44 6.99
CA VAL A 153 2.06 7.43 5.98
C VAL A 153 2.37 8.49 4.94
N ILE A 154 2.48 8.09 3.67
CA ILE A 154 2.92 8.95 2.57
C ILE A 154 1.83 8.95 1.49
N PRO A 155 1.10 10.07 1.32
CA PRO A 155 0.20 10.22 0.20
C PRO A 155 0.99 10.52 -1.09
N ALA A 156 0.47 10.07 -2.23
CA ALA A 156 0.97 10.44 -3.55
C ALA A 156 -0.22 10.54 -4.52
N ASN A 157 -0.56 11.75 -4.93
CA ASN A 157 -1.77 12.05 -5.69
C ASN A 157 -1.44 12.79 -6.98
N THR A 158 -2.28 12.65 -7.99
CA THR A 158 -2.20 13.47 -9.20
C THR A 158 -2.32 14.95 -8.80
N PRO A 159 -1.35 15.82 -9.17
CA PRO A 159 -1.41 17.24 -8.90
C PRO A 159 -2.63 17.90 -9.54
N GLU A 160 -3.07 19.04 -8.99
CA GLU A 160 -4.16 19.81 -9.56
C GLU A 160 -3.84 20.26 -11.00
N GLY A 161 -4.80 20.08 -11.91
CA GLY A 161 -4.64 20.40 -13.33
C GLY A 161 -3.91 19.33 -14.15
N GLU A 162 -3.40 18.28 -13.51
CA GLU A 162 -2.78 17.13 -14.17
C GLU A 162 -3.74 15.92 -14.22
N PHE A 163 -3.34 14.86 -14.92
CA PHE A 163 -4.11 13.62 -15.04
C PHE A 163 -3.19 12.40 -15.00
N PHE A 164 -3.78 11.25 -14.68
CA PHE A 164 -3.12 9.96 -14.69
C PHE A 164 -3.62 9.10 -15.85
N ASP A 165 -2.71 8.58 -16.66
CA ASP A 165 -3.02 7.66 -17.75
C ASP A 165 -2.61 6.24 -17.35
N ILE A 166 -3.47 5.24 -17.61
CA ILE A 166 -3.20 3.85 -17.19
C ILE A 166 -2.05 3.24 -18.01
N ALA A 167 -1.90 3.61 -19.27
CA ALA A 167 -0.84 3.07 -20.13
C ALA A 167 0.45 3.89 -20.02
N ALA A 168 0.35 5.23 -19.91
CA ALA A 168 1.53 6.08 -19.85
C ALA A 168 2.03 6.33 -18.42
N GLY A 169 1.17 6.23 -17.42
CA GLY A 169 1.42 6.65 -16.04
C GLY A 169 1.11 8.14 -15.80
N GLY A 170 1.79 8.74 -14.84
CA GLY A 170 1.60 10.14 -14.48
C GLY A 170 2.47 10.57 -13.30
N ARG A 171 2.56 11.88 -13.11
CA ARG A 171 3.23 12.50 -11.96
C ARG A 171 2.31 12.45 -10.75
N LEU A 172 2.87 12.14 -9.59
CA LEU A 172 2.18 12.12 -8.30
C LEU A 172 2.99 12.94 -7.29
N VAL A 173 2.29 13.68 -6.44
CA VAL A 173 2.88 14.50 -5.38
C VAL A 173 2.16 14.29 -4.06
N GLY A 174 2.85 14.57 -2.96
CA GLY A 174 2.22 14.59 -1.65
C GLY A 174 3.08 15.26 -0.60
N GLU A 175 2.46 15.50 0.55
CA GLU A 175 3.13 16.00 1.74
C GLU A 175 2.94 15.02 2.89
N TYR A 176 3.96 14.84 3.72
CA TYR A 176 3.91 13.92 4.83
C TYR A 176 4.70 14.42 6.04
N THR A 177 4.42 13.83 7.20
CA THR A 177 5.14 14.09 8.43
C THR A 177 6.00 12.89 8.79
N LEU A 178 7.27 13.15 9.08
CA LEU A 178 8.18 12.14 9.57
C LEU A 178 8.16 12.14 11.10
N GLY A 179 7.81 11.00 11.68
CA GLY A 179 7.78 10.80 13.13
C GLY A 179 9.17 10.64 13.74
N GLU A 180 9.20 10.48 15.07
CA GLU A 180 10.43 10.21 15.80
C GLU A 180 11.06 8.87 15.42
N PHE A 181 12.38 8.77 15.60
CA PHE A 181 13.16 7.57 15.46
C PHE A 181 13.45 6.95 16.84
N GLU A 182 13.50 5.62 16.86
CA GLU A 182 13.90 4.81 18.00
C GLU A 182 15.07 3.91 17.66
N ASN A 183 15.70 3.34 18.69
CA ASN A 183 16.75 2.32 18.54
C ASN A 183 17.99 2.81 17.76
N CYS A 184 18.27 4.11 17.80
CA CYS A 184 19.43 4.73 17.15
C CYS A 184 20.65 4.87 18.08
N GLY A 185 20.64 4.19 19.23
CA GLY A 185 21.72 4.25 20.22
C GLY A 185 21.87 5.64 20.84
N LEU A 186 23.10 6.04 21.12
CA LEU A 186 23.42 7.33 21.74
C LEU A 186 23.05 8.55 20.86
N ASN A 187 22.79 8.33 19.56
CA ASN A 187 22.46 9.39 18.61
C ASN A 187 20.94 9.63 18.47
N THR A 188 20.11 8.86 19.17
CA THR A 188 18.64 8.98 19.07
C THR A 188 18.16 10.40 19.34
N TRP A 189 18.68 11.06 20.39
CA TRP A 189 18.32 12.43 20.73
C TRP A 189 18.65 13.42 19.59
N LEU A 190 19.82 13.26 18.96
CA LEU A 190 20.28 14.15 17.91
C LEU A 190 19.48 13.96 16.63
N ILE A 191 19.18 12.70 16.27
CA ILE A 191 18.35 12.37 15.12
C ILE A 191 16.95 12.96 15.31
N ASN A 192 16.35 12.79 16.49
CA ASN A 192 15.01 13.33 16.78
C ASN A 192 14.98 14.85 16.86
N LEU A 193 16.11 15.49 17.16
CA LEU A 193 16.24 16.94 17.09
C LEU A 193 16.26 17.45 15.64
N LEU A 194 16.81 16.69 14.68
CA LEU A 194 17.15 17.20 13.34
C LEU A 194 16.24 16.70 12.21
N VAL A 195 15.73 15.47 12.28
CA VAL A 195 15.07 14.81 11.14
C VAL A 195 13.54 14.84 11.22
N PRO A 196 12.89 14.46 12.34
CA PRO A 196 11.43 14.46 12.45
C PRO A 196 10.82 15.86 12.27
N GLY A 197 9.65 15.90 11.64
CA GLY A 197 8.91 17.13 11.33
C GLY A 197 7.92 16.95 10.18
N GLY A 198 7.01 17.91 10.05
CA GLY A 198 6.10 18.03 8.90
C GLY A 198 6.73 18.80 7.74
N GLY A 199 5.96 19.00 6.67
CA GLY A 199 6.39 19.75 5.48
C GLY A 199 7.26 18.97 4.50
N ASN A 200 7.48 17.68 4.74
CA ASN A 200 8.23 16.85 3.79
C ASN A 200 7.38 16.64 2.55
N THR A 201 8.00 16.75 1.37
CA THR A 201 7.31 16.60 0.08
C THR A 201 7.82 15.38 -0.64
N ILE A 202 6.94 14.69 -1.36
CA ILE A 202 7.31 13.60 -2.26
C ILE A 202 6.83 13.93 -3.67
N GLU A 203 7.63 13.56 -4.65
CA GLU A 203 7.29 13.58 -6.06
C GLU A 203 7.70 12.25 -6.69
N LEU A 204 6.74 11.58 -7.32
CA LEU A 204 6.94 10.33 -8.05
C LEU A 204 6.49 10.52 -9.49
N ASN A 205 7.21 9.90 -10.41
CA ASN A 205 6.83 9.77 -11.81
C ASN A 205 6.65 8.29 -12.10
N LEU A 206 5.39 7.90 -12.32
CA LEU A 206 5.03 6.58 -12.80
C LEU A 206 5.04 6.63 -14.32
N THR A 207 5.68 5.66 -14.95
CA THR A 207 5.81 5.59 -16.40
C THR A 207 5.63 4.16 -16.88
N ASN A 208 5.40 4.00 -18.19
CA ASN A 208 5.46 2.70 -18.87
C ASN A 208 4.51 1.67 -18.24
N GLY A 209 3.22 1.99 -18.21
CA GLY A 209 2.16 1.10 -17.73
C GLY A 209 2.05 -0.14 -18.60
N ARG A 210 2.29 -1.30 -18.00
CA ARG A 210 2.30 -2.61 -18.68
C ARG A 210 1.27 -3.51 -18.02
N LEU A 211 0.39 -4.10 -18.82
CA LEU A 211 -0.57 -5.08 -18.31
C LEU A 211 0.18 -6.35 -17.87
N GLY A 212 -0.12 -6.80 -16.65
CA GLY A 212 0.38 -8.04 -16.06
C GLY A 212 -0.27 -9.30 -16.62
#